data_AF-A0A420H7Q0-F1
#
_entry.id   AF-A0A420H7Q0-F1
#
_cell.length_a   1.000
_cell.length_b   1.000
_cell.length_c   1.000
_cell.angle_alpha   90.00
_cell.angle_beta   90.00
_cell.angle_gamma   90.00
#
_symmetry.space_group_name_H-M   'P 1'
#
loop_
_entity.id
_entity.type
_entity.pdbx_description
1 polymer ?
#
loop_
_entity_poly.entity_id
_entity_poly.type
_entity_poly.pdbx_seq_one_letter_code
_entity_poly.pdbx_strand_id
1 'polypeptide(L)'
;MLPTSTLTSKKDKKLLQTISQPQQKIVSVEKLDNSTVYHKVFSFTVRVKAKALGVTEGKAELWYTSEISRTTRAGLKASIENWCEELETRFQMSPGIALERLERLKYTIVDVKQRKDPEEFMRSIIVLGKSARTANSEYAQILTAHRHLAAELRIQIPTPIANTNLTT
;
A
#
# COMPACT_ATOMS: atom_id res chain seq x y z
N MET A 1 72.61 -16.17 9.07
CA MET A 1 72.22 -17.58 8.87
C MET A 1 70.71 -17.69 9.01
N LEU A 2 70.05 -18.22 7.98
CA LEU A 2 68.65 -18.67 7.99
C LEU A 2 68.48 -19.85 8.98
N PRO A 3 67.27 -20.11 9.50
CA PRO A 3 66.30 -20.89 8.73
C PRO A 3 64.87 -20.33 8.70
N THR A 4 64.34 -20.43 7.49
CA THR A 4 62.93 -20.50 7.10
C THR A 4 62.23 -21.69 7.76
N SER A 5 60.99 -21.50 8.24
CA SER A 5 59.95 -22.54 8.23
C SER A 5 58.55 -21.91 8.38
N THR A 6 57.90 -21.81 7.23
CA THR A 6 56.47 -21.67 6.98
C THR A 6 55.65 -22.80 7.63
N LEU A 7 54.51 -22.47 8.25
CA LEU A 7 53.26 -23.26 8.21
C LEU A 7 52.08 -22.40 8.71
N THR A 8 51.37 -21.86 7.73
CA THR A 8 49.92 -21.64 7.63
C THR A 8 49.06 -21.76 8.91
N SER A 9 48.44 -20.66 9.33
CA SER A 9 47.11 -20.72 9.95
C SER A 9 46.15 -19.73 9.28
N LYS A 10 45.06 -20.32 8.81
CA LYS A 10 44.10 -19.84 7.83
C LYS A 10 42.90 -19.28 8.60
N LYS A 11 43.07 -18.19 9.38
CA LYS A 11 41.95 -17.60 10.13
C LYS A 11 41.86 -16.08 10.18
N ASP A 12 42.93 -15.34 9.90
CA ASP A 12 42.93 -13.86 10.02
C ASP A 12 43.10 -13.13 8.69
N LYS A 13 42.35 -13.55 7.66
CA LYS A 13 42.20 -12.82 6.38
C LYS A 13 40.74 -12.68 5.92
N LYS A 14 39.79 -12.70 6.86
CA LYS A 14 38.36 -12.47 6.58
C LYS A 14 37.83 -11.16 7.15
N LEU A 15 38.72 -10.23 7.49
CA LEU A 15 38.39 -8.87 7.81
C LEU A 15 39.28 -7.98 6.95
N LEU A 16 38.64 -7.10 6.18
CA LEU A 16 39.20 -6.07 5.32
C LEU A 16 39.46 -6.49 3.86
N GLN A 17 38.69 -5.79 3.01
CA GLN A 17 38.92 -5.44 1.61
C GLN A 17 38.13 -6.23 0.55
N THR A 18 37.17 -5.50 -0.03
CA THR A 18 36.89 -5.33 -1.47
C THR A 18 35.38 -5.48 -1.74
N ILE A 19 34.60 -4.39 -1.63
CA ILE A 19 34.33 -3.35 -2.64
C ILE A 19 33.18 -3.76 -3.60
N SER A 20 32.20 -2.85 -3.68
CA SER A 20 31.17 -2.68 -4.72
C SER A 20 30.31 -3.88 -5.07
N GLN A 21 29.15 -3.98 -4.42
CA GLN A 21 27.98 -4.52 -5.11
C GLN A 21 27.62 -3.56 -6.26
N PRO A 22 27.39 -4.04 -7.49
CA PRO A 22 26.78 -3.20 -8.50
C PRO A 22 25.37 -2.83 -8.02
N GLN A 23 25.09 -1.54 -7.91
CA GLN A 23 23.73 -1.02 -7.92
C GLN A 23 23.08 -1.53 -9.21
N GLN A 24 22.38 -2.66 -9.14
CA GLN A 24 21.55 -3.12 -10.24
C GLN A 24 20.48 -2.05 -10.43
N LYS A 25 20.69 -1.24 -11.47
CA LYS A 25 19.70 -0.34 -12.05
C LYS A 25 18.39 -1.13 -12.13
N ILE A 26 17.42 -0.76 -11.29
CA ILE A 26 16.08 -1.35 -11.33
C ILE A 26 15.52 -0.92 -12.67
N VAL A 27 15.61 -1.81 -13.65
CA VAL A 27 14.92 -1.65 -14.91
C VAL A 27 13.45 -1.93 -14.61
N SER A 28 12.62 -0.91 -14.75
CA SER A 28 11.17 -1.03 -14.77
C SER A 28 10.81 -1.98 -15.91
N VAL A 29 10.61 -3.27 -15.63
CA VAL A 29 10.17 -4.21 -16.65
C VAL A 29 8.66 -4.05 -16.79
N GLU A 30 8.27 -3.16 -17.70
CA GLU A 30 6.96 -3.18 -18.32
C GLU A 30 6.83 -4.48 -19.10
N LYS A 31 6.04 -5.43 -18.59
CA LYS A 31 5.66 -6.59 -19.37
C LYS A 31 4.32 -6.30 -20.02
N LEU A 32 4.37 -6.03 -21.32
CA LEU A 32 3.20 -5.90 -22.18
C LEU A 32 2.64 -7.31 -22.43
N ASP A 33 1.40 -7.53 -22.03
CA ASP A 33 0.58 -8.61 -22.59
C ASP A 33 -0.79 -8.01 -22.94
N ASN A 34 -1.32 -8.43 -24.08
CA ASN A 34 -2.01 -7.59 -25.06
C ASN A 34 -3.43 -7.08 -24.71
N SER A 35 -3.75 -6.77 -23.45
CA SER A 35 -5.05 -6.17 -23.09
C SER A 35 -5.14 -5.54 -21.69
N THR A 36 -4.10 -5.56 -20.84
CA THR A 36 -4.26 -5.10 -19.46
C THR A 36 -2.98 -4.49 -18.89
N VAL A 37 -3.01 -3.17 -18.68
CA VAL A 37 -1.99 -2.45 -17.91
C VAL A 37 -2.27 -2.69 -16.43
N TYR A 38 -1.49 -3.56 -15.80
CA TYR A 38 -1.60 -3.82 -14.36
C TYR A 38 -0.98 -2.68 -13.55
N HIS A 39 -1.73 -1.62 -13.29
CA HIS A 39 -1.36 -0.68 -12.24
C HIS A 39 -1.58 -1.32 -10.86
N LYS A 40 -0.47 -1.62 -10.17
CA LYS A 40 -0.36 -1.91 -8.73
C LYS A 40 -0.86 -3.24 -8.17
N VAL A 41 -1.43 -4.19 -8.92
CA VAL A 41 -1.83 -5.50 -8.35
C VAL A 41 -0.72 -6.56 -8.41
N PHE A 42 0.16 -6.50 -9.42
CA PHE A 42 1.31 -7.41 -9.52
C PHE A 42 2.35 -7.23 -8.41
N SER A 43 2.28 -6.12 -7.68
CA SER A 43 3.19 -5.86 -6.56
C SER A 43 2.85 -6.69 -5.32
N PHE A 44 1.63 -7.20 -5.13
CA PHE A 44 1.31 -7.97 -3.93
C PHE A 44 1.72 -9.44 -4.07
N THR A 45 1.41 -10.09 -5.20
CA THR A 45 1.85 -11.48 -5.47
C THR A 45 3.36 -11.56 -5.70
N VAL A 46 3.98 -10.54 -6.30
CA VAL A 46 5.45 -10.43 -6.36
C VAL A 46 6.05 -10.05 -5.01
N ARG A 47 5.39 -9.27 -4.14
CA ARG A 47 5.87 -9.08 -2.75
C ARG A 47 5.74 -10.34 -1.92
N VAL A 48 4.65 -11.10 -2.03
CA VAL A 48 4.44 -12.40 -1.37
C VAL A 48 5.39 -13.47 -1.92
N LYS A 49 5.70 -13.47 -3.22
CA LYS A 49 6.72 -14.36 -3.81
C LYS A 49 8.16 -13.89 -3.57
N ALA A 50 8.45 -12.60 -3.59
CA ALA A 50 9.72 -12.02 -3.12
C ALA A 50 9.88 -12.24 -1.60
N LYS A 51 8.79 -12.50 -0.89
CA LYS A 51 8.79 -12.99 0.49
C LYS A 51 8.97 -14.50 0.66
N ALA A 52 9.22 -15.24 -0.41
CA ALA A 52 10.00 -16.47 -0.27
C ALA A 52 11.47 -16.15 0.11
N LEU A 53 11.87 -14.87 0.08
CA LEU A 53 13.16 -14.32 0.53
C LEU A 53 13.04 -13.34 1.73
N GLY A 54 11.90 -13.28 2.44
CA GLY A 54 11.83 -12.68 3.79
C GLY A 54 11.35 -11.23 3.97
N VAL A 55 10.37 -10.69 3.21
CA VAL A 55 9.85 -9.31 3.39
C VAL A 55 8.31 -9.21 3.43
N THR A 56 7.71 -9.62 4.54
CA THR A 56 6.30 -9.44 4.92
C THR A 56 6.23 -9.75 6.42
N GLU A 57 7.24 -9.35 7.18
CA GLU A 57 7.19 -9.45 8.64
C GLU A 57 6.07 -8.54 9.15
N GLY A 58 5.09 -9.10 9.85
CA GLY A 58 4.00 -8.33 10.46
C GLY A 58 2.72 -9.12 10.71
N LYS A 59 1.69 -8.42 11.20
CA LYS A 59 0.38 -8.99 11.60
C LYS A 59 -0.32 -9.81 10.50
N ALA A 60 -0.13 -9.45 9.22
CA ALA A 60 -0.75 -10.18 8.11
C ALA A 60 -0.11 -11.56 7.86
N GLU A 61 1.21 -11.68 8.00
CA GLU A 61 1.87 -12.99 7.96
C GLU A 61 1.48 -13.84 9.15
N LEU A 62 1.50 -13.25 10.35
CA LEU A 62 1.14 -13.96 11.57
C LEU A 62 -0.28 -14.53 11.44
N TRP A 63 -1.22 -13.70 10.99
CA TRP A 63 -2.59 -14.13 10.70
C TRP A 63 -2.63 -15.27 9.67
N TYR A 64 -1.98 -15.11 8.52
CA TYR A 64 -2.01 -16.11 7.45
C TYR A 64 -1.37 -17.45 7.83
N THR A 65 -0.33 -17.43 8.67
CA THR A 65 0.44 -18.63 9.04
C THR A 65 -0.13 -19.32 10.28
N SER A 66 -0.58 -18.54 11.26
CA SER A 66 -0.87 -19.00 12.62
C SER A 66 -2.34 -18.93 13.01
N GLU A 67 -3.13 -18.04 12.40
CA GLU A 67 -4.53 -17.81 12.83
C GLU A 67 -5.56 -18.43 11.87
N ILE A 68 -5.25 -18.58 10.58
CA ILE A 68 -6.18 -19.20 9.62
C ILE A 68 -5.99 -20.71 9.51
N SER A 69 -7.10 -21.43 9.34
CA SER A 69 -7.09 -22.88 9.14
C SER A 69 -6.49 -23.26 7.77
N ARG A 70 -6.00 -24.50 7.65
CA ARG A 70 -5.51 -25.03 6.35
C ARG A 70 -6.60 -25.01 5.27
N THR A 71 -7.85 -25.28 5.65
CA THR A 71 -9.00 -25.30 4.73
C THR A 71 -9.33 -23.90 4.23
N THR A 72 -9.38 -22.91 5.12
CA THR A 72 -9.58 -21.50 4.77
C THR A 72 -8.47 -21.02 3.85
N ARG A 73 -7.21 -21.37 4.16
CA ARG A 73 -6.05 -21.04 3.32
C ARG A 73 -6.14 -21.62 1.91
N ALA A 74 -6.66 -22.85 1.78
CA ALA A 74 -6.88 -23.46 0.47
C ALA A 74 -8.00 -22.75 -0.31
N GLY A 75 -9.08 -22.36 0.36
CA GLY A 75 -10.18 -21.58 -0.23
C GLY A 75 -9.77 -20.19 -0.70
N LEU A 76 -8.91 -19.49 0.05
CA LEU A 76 -8.37 -18.19 -0.37
C LEU A 76 -7.55 -18.32 -1.67
N LYS A 77 -6.77 -19.40 -1.82
CA LYS A 77 -5.99 -19.63 -3.05
C LYS A 77 -6.84 -19.85 -4.32
N ALA A 78 -8.15 -20.07 -4.18
CA ALA A 78 -9.02 -20.32 -5.32
C ALA A 78 -9.24 -19.06 -6.20
N SER A 79 -9.17 -17.86 -5.62
CA SER A 79 -9.42 -16.61 -6.34
C SER A 79 -8.74 -15.42 -5.65
N ILE A 80 -8.33 -14.42 -6.45
CA ILE A 80 -7.72 -13.18 -5.93
C ILE A 80 -8.77 -12.32 -5.22
N GLU A 81 -10.01 -12.38 -5.67
CA GLU A 81 -11.16 -11.69 -5.08
C GLU A 81 -11.40 -12.18 -3.64
N ASN A 82 -11.39 -13.50 -3.42
CA ASN A 82 -11.48 -14.08 -2.07
C ASN A 82 -10.36 -13.56 -1.15
N TRP A 83 -9.16 -13.38 -1.69
CA TRP A 83 -8.04 -12.81 -0.95
C TRP A 83 -8.28 -11.35 -0.58
N CYS A 84 -8.73 -10.53 -1.53
CA CYS A 84 -9.01 -9.12 -1.30
C CYS A 84 -10.11 -8.94 -0.26
N GLU A 85 -11.23 -9.67 -0.38
CA GLU A 85 -12.36 -9.58 0.54
C GLU A 85 -11.97 -9.97 1.97
N GLU A 86 -11.24 -11.07 2.14
CA GLU A 86 -10.81 -11.53 3.47
C GLU A 86 -9.82 -10.56 4.11
N LEU A 87 -8.86 -10.04 3.33
CA LEU A 87 -7.88 -9.07 3.81
C LEU A 87 -8.56 -7.73 4.16
N GLU A 88 -9.46 -7.25 3.32
CA GLU A 88 -10.25 -6.06 3.61
C GLU A 88 -11.04 -6.27 4.90
N THR A 89 -11.76 -7.37 5.04
CA THR A 89 -12.56 -7.66 6.25
C THR A 89 -11.69 -7.72 7.51
N ARG A 90 -10.52 -8.36 7.44
CA ARG A 90 -9.64 -8.55 8.61
C ARG A 90 -8.90 -7.29 9.03
N PHE A 91 -8.43 -6.51 8.07
CA PHE A 91 -7.57 -5.34 8.30
C PHE A 91 -8.29 -4.00 8.12
N GLN A 92 -9.58 -4.02 7.82
CA GLN A 92 -10.41 -2.82 7.80
C GLN A 92 -10.39 -2.13 9.16
N MET A 93 -10.28 -0.81 9.12
CA MET A 93 -10.33 0.02 10.30
C MET A 93 -11.72 -0.05 10.95
N SER A 94 -11.77 -0.17 12.28
CA SER A 94 -13.04 -0.18 13.00
C SER A 94 -13.85 1.08 12.67
N PRO A 95 -15.20 1.00 12.51
CA PRO A 95 -16.01 2.13 12.07
C PRO A 95 -15.85 3.40 12.92
N GLY A 96 -15.73 3.27 14.24
CA GLY A 96 -15.56 4.43 15.14
C GLY A 96 -14.26 5.20 14.90
N ILE A 97 -13.14 4.49 14.80
CA ILE A 97 -11.83 5.10 14.49
C ILE A 97 -11.82 5.68 13.07
N ALA A 98 -12.44 4.99 12.11
CA ALA A 98 -12.54 5.47 10.75
C ALA A 98 -13.34 6.78 10.67
N LEU A 99 -14.45 6.86 11.40
CA LEU A 99 -15.28 8.06 11.49
C LEU A 99 -14.53 9.22 12.14
N GLU A 100 -13.85 9.00 13.28
CA GLU A 100 -13.06 10.02 13.95
C GLU A 100 -11.97 10.60 13.02
N ARG A 101 -11.27 9.73 12.29
CA ARG A 101 -10.26 10.16 11.32
C ARG A 101 -10.88 10.89 10.13
N LEU A 102 -12.04 10.42 9.65
CA LEU A 102 -12.76 11.06 8.56
C LEU A 102 -13.14 12.49 8.95
N GLU A 103 -13.77 12.68 10.11
CA GLU A 103 -14.21 14.00 10.61
C GLU A 103 -13.06 15.02 10.71
N ARG A 104 -11.88 14.55 11.11
CA ARG A 104 -10.66 15.37 11.21
C ARG A 104 -10.00 15.64 9.86
N LEU A 105 -10.21 14.80 8.86
CA LEU A 105 -9.61 14.96 7.54
C LEU A 105 -10.16 16.24 6.89
N LYS A 106 -9.27 17.13 6.47
CA LYS A 106 -9.62 18.35 5.73
C LYS A 106 -8.62 18.58 4.61
N TYR A 107 -9.08 19.22 3.55
CA TYR A 107 -8.22 19.73 2.49
C TYR A 107 -8.34 21.24 2.44
N THR A 108 -7.22 21.92 2.68
CA THR A 108 -7.17 23.35 2.96
C THR A 108 -6.32 24.11 1.95
N ILE A 109 -6.38 25.44 1.98
CA ILE A 109 -5.50 26.31 1.18
C ILE A 109 -4.03 26.05 1.51
N VAL A 110 -3.69 25.67 2.74
CA VAL A 110 -2.31 25.32 3.12
C VAL A 110 -1.85 24.08 2.36
N ASP A 111 -2.71 23.06 2.25
CA ASP A 111 -2.41 21.84 1.51
C ASP A 111 -2.20 22.13 0.01
N VAL A 112 -3.02 23.01 -0.56
CA VAL A 112 -2.87 23.49 -1.95
C VAL A 112 -1.54 24.22 -2.15
N LYS A 113 -1.20 25.14 -1.23
CA LYS A 113 0.08 25.88 -1.28
C LYS A 113 1.29 24.94 -1.15
N GLN A 114 1.13 23.87 -0.38
CA GLN A 114 2.13 22.80 -0.22
C GLN A 114 2.14 21.79 -1.38
N ARG A 115 1.29 21.95 -2.39
CA ARG A 115 1.13 21.02 -3.53
C ARG A 115 0.86 19.58 -3.08
N LYS A 116 0.08 19.40 -2.01
CA LYS A 116 -0.41 18.07 -1.67
C LYS A 116 -1.30 17.54 -2.79
N ASP A 117 -1.20 16.25 -3.04
CA ASP A 117 -1.97 15.60 -4.09
C ASP A 117 -3.46 15.52 -3.66
N PRO A 118 -4.39 16.18 -4.39
CA PRO A 118 -5.81 16.06 -4.10
C PRO A 118 -6.34 14.63 -4.27
N GLU A 119 -5.70 13.79 -5.10
CA GLU A 119 -6.09 12.39 -5.23
C GLU A 119 -5.82 11.59 -3.95
N GLU A 120 -4.75 11.90 -3.20
CA GLU A 120 -4.49 11.27 -1.90
C GLU A 120 -5.56 11.63 -0.86
N PHE A 121 -6.01 12.89 -0.89
CA PHE A 121 -7.15 13.32 -0.08
C PHE A 121 -8.43 12.55 -0.46
N MET A 122 -8.74 12.44 -1.76
CA MET A 122 -9.90 11.68 -2.24
C MET A 122 -9.82 10.20 -1.88
N ARG A 123 -8.66 9.56 -2.05
CA ARG A 123 -8.43 8.17 -1.62
C ARG A 123 -8.69 8.01 -0.12
N SER A 124 -8.26 8.96 0.69
CA SER A 124 -8.49 8.96 2.14
C SER A 124 -9.99 9.07 2.47
N ILE A 125 -10.73 9.95 1.78
CA ILE A 125 -12.19 10.04 1.91
C ILE A 125 -12.86 8.71 1.57
N ILE A 126 -12.48 8.05 0.47
CA ILE A 126 -13.08 6.79 0.04
C ILE A 126 -12.80 5.68 1.07
N VAL A 127 -11.54 5.51 1.48
CA VAL A 127 -11.15 4.44 2.41
C VAL A 127 -11.79 4.63 3.78
N LEU A 128 -11.73 5.84 4.33
CA LEU A 128 -12.30 6.14 5.64
C LEU A 128 -13.82 6.13 5.60
N GLY A 129 -14.44 6.67 4.55
CA GLY A 129 -15.88 6.68 4.36
C GLY A 129 -16.49 5.29 4.19
N LYS A 130 -15.81 4.38 3.46
CA LYS A 130 -16.20 2.97 3.37
C LYS A 130 -16.04 2.27 4.73
N SER A 131 -14.92 2.50 5.43
CA SER A 131 -14.65 1.89 6.74
C SER A 131 -15.63 2.37 7.82
N ALA A 132 -16.03 3.64 7.77
CA ALA A 132 -17.05 4.23 8.63
C ALA A 132 -18.49 3.88 8.21
N ARG A 133 -18.68 3.27 7.03
CA ARG A 133 -19.98 2.95 6.41
C ARG A 133 -20.85 4.17 6.13
N THR A 134 -20.25 5.34 5.92
CA THR A 134 -20.96 6.62 5.71
C THR A 134 -20.91 7.09 4.25
N ALA A 135 -19.95 6.62 3.44
CA ALA A 135 -19.79 7.05 2.04
C ALA A 135 -19.60 5.85 1.09
N ASN A 136 -20.65 5.04 0.94
CA ASN A 136 -20.60 3.78 0.19
C ASN A 136 -20.91 3.94 -1.31
N SER A 137 -21.48 5.07 -1.72
CA SER A 137 -21.69 5.42 -3.13
C SER A 137 -20.70 6.49 -3.58
N GLU A 138 -20.44 6.54 -4.88
CA GLU A 138 -19.59 7.56 -5.50
C GLU A 138 -20.08 8.97 -5.18
N TYR A 139 -21.38 9.24 -5.36
CA TYR A 139 -21.98 10.52 -5.00
C TYR A 139 -21.78 10.86 -3.51
N ALA A 140 -21.97 9.90 -2.61
CA ALA A 140 -21.73 10.13 -1.18
C ALA A 140 -20.25 10.44 -0.89
N GLN A 141 -19.31 9.82 -1.60
CA GLN A 141 -17.87 10.09 -1.49
C GLN A 141 -17.54 11.50 -1.97
N ILE A 142 -18.06 11.92 -3.13
CA ILE A 142 -17.85 13.27 -3.69
C ILE A 142 -18.45 14.33 -2.76
N LEU A 143 -19.69 14.12 -2.28
CA LEU A 143 -20.36 15.03 -1.36
C LEU A 143 -19.60 15.13 -0.03
N THR A 144 -19.09 14.00 0.47
CA THR A 144 -18.25 13.99 1.67
C THR A 144 -16.95 14.76 1.43
N ALA A 145 -16.25 14.51 0.32
CA ALA A 145 -15.05 15.26 -0.03
C ALA A 145 -15.29 16.77 -0.08
N HIS A 146 -16.39 17.21 -0.73
CA HIS A 146 -16.78 18.61 -0.79
C HIS A 146 -16.97 19.22 0.60
N ARG A 147 -17.66 18.53 1.52
CA ARG A 147 -17.84 18.96 2.91
C ARG A 147 -16.54 19.03 3.72
N HIS A 148 -15.51 18.32 3.27
CA HIS A 148 -14.19 18.28 3.91
C HIS A 148 -13.20 19.27 3.26
N LEU A 149 -13.62 20.01 2.23
CA LEU A 149 -12.88 21.18 1.74
C LEU A 149 -13.05 22.37 2.70
N ALA A 150 -11.98 23.15 2.85
CA ALA A 150 -12.03 24.43 3.54
C ALA A 150 -13.02 25.39 2.86
N ALA A 151 -13.60 26.32 3.63
CA ALA A 151 -14.68 27.20 3.15
C ALA A 151 -14.25 28.03 1.93
N GLU A 152 -13.00 28.47 1.93
CA GLU A 152 -12.37 29.25 0.86
C GLU A 152 -12.34 28.49 -0.46
N LEU A 153 -12.10 27.17 -0.41
CA LEU A 153 -12.11 26.31 -1.60
C LEU A 153 -13.54 26.02 -2.08
N ARG A 154 -14.49 25.87 -1.15
CA ARG A 154 -15.91 25.64 -1.49
C ARG A 154 -16.58 26.81 -2.21
N ILE A 155 -16.04 28.03 -2.09
CA ILE A 155 -16.52 29.18 -2.87
C ILE A 155 -16.26 28.97 -4.37
N GLN A 156 -15.14 28.35 -4.72
CA GLN A 156 -14.73 28.15 -6.11
C GLN A 156 -15.14 26.79 -6.68
N ILE A 157 -15.48 25.83 -5.81
CA ILE A 157 -15.85 24.47 -6.20
C ILE A 157 -17.36 24.27 -5.92
N PRO A 158 -18.19 24.17 -6.98
CA PRO A 158 -19.63 23.97 -6.83
C PRO A 158 -19.96 22.75 -5.97
N THR A 159 -21.05 22.84 -5.22
CA THR A 159 -21.58 21.68 -4.49
C THR A 159 -21.95 20.59 -5.49
N PRO A 160 -21.47 19.35 -5.29
CA PRO A 160 -21.79 18.25 -6.18
C PRO A 160 -23.29 17.96 -6.18
N ILE A 161 -23.80 17.66 -7.37
CA ILE A 161 -25.19 17.22 -7.61
C ILE A 161 -25.21 15.73 -7.95
N ALA A 162 -26.38 15.10 -7.96
CA ALA A 162 -26.52 13.64 -8.02
C ALA A 162 -25.87 12.97 -9.26
N ASN A 163 -25.65 13.70 -10.35
CA ASN A 163 -24.98 13.23 -11.57
C ASN A 163 -23.49 13.66 -11.67
N THR A 164 -22.92 14.20 -10.59
CA THR A 164 -21.48 14.49 -10.51
C THR A 164 -20.74 13.18 -10.29
N ASN A 165 -19.78 12.87 -11.17
CA ASN A 165 -19.02 11.63 -11.14
C ASN A 165 -17.51 11.93 -11.00
N LEU A 166 -16.75 10.96 -10.48
CA LEU A 166 -15.30 10.93 -10.41
C LEU A 166 -14.76 10.45 -11.77
N THR A 167 -14.71 11.33 -12.76
CA THR A 167 -14.09 10.97 -14.05
C THR A 167 -12.61 10.69 -13.83
N THR A 168 -12.17 9.48 -14.19
CA THR A 168 -10.77 9.02 -14.15
C THR A 168 -10.09 9.24 -15.49
#